data_AF-A0A845SQA9-F1
#
_entry.id   AF-A0A845SQA9-F1
#
_cell.length_a   1.000
_cell.length_b   1.000
_cell.length_c   1.000
_cell.angle_alpha   90.00
_cell.angle_beta   90.00
_cell.angle_gamma   90.00
#
_symmetry.space_group_name_H-M   'P 1'
#
loop_
_entity.id
_entity.type
_entity.pdbx_description
1 polymer ?
#
loop_
_entity_poly.entity_id
_entity_poly.type
_entity_poly.pdbx_seq_one_letter_code
_entity_poly.pdbx_strand_id
1 'polypeptide(L)'
;MDGLKIVGIDEKGYGKIYKIVMRDPTIPLTAKAIYAYFCSYAGAGSTIFPSREKIMRDLHLAKNTFTKYLNCLIEAKYIVRHRTATGNVYEILTTVKRKDGKTVEIKSQGYGTIPKFAMLDDRLTVTAKAIYAYLCSYAGSGNSAYPKRSTLLYELDISKAKYYPSYTALVELGYITPIQNTDRKGQFATSTYILNEVLGIDPRIDPDEIRKSASSSRKKEPCRKNQDTVENPGSTDFSTAMSQELGHGKRAMSQKSGHGTMSQKTVHGKLRHAINNNNLHNKQSISSIEDIDDREITNSRTSAEDGHGNLLTSKQESRQLIDYDFLARESEAWVSFKGMFGHFKSPEEEAAYLAICREIINELAHQIELLLNGKSVFVKYNGVSYNRADLLTAIRSASPDMDELCEMVFKIADRRSEIRSLPAYTKKIIMNLWANMN
;
A
#
# COMPACT_ATOMS: atom_id res chain seq x y z
N MET A 1 6.11 -32.99 0.85
CA MET A 1 5.47 -32.15 -0.17
C MET A 1 5.72 -30.72 0.27
N ASP A 2 6.59 -30.00 -0.42
CA ASP A 2 6.96 -28.63 -0.04
C ASP A 2 5.89 -27.67 -0.55
N GLY A 3 5.17 -27.03 0.37
CA GLY A 3 4.17 -26.02 0.07
C GLY A 3 4.80 -24.63 0.00
N LEU A 4 4.60 -23.93 -1.12
CA LEU A 4 5.00 -22.53 -1.25
C LEU A 4 4.08 -21.66 -0.37
N LYS A 5 4.59 -21.11 0.74
CA LYS A 5 3.87 -20.11 1.55
C LYS A 5 3.93 -18.76 0.81
N ILE A 6 2.83 -18.32 0.23
CA ILE A 6 2.72 -16.98 -0.35
C ILE A 6 2.58 -15.99 0.81
N VAL A 7 3.69 -15.34 1.19
CA VAL A 7 3.71 -14.27 2.20
C VAL A 7 3.68 -12.94 1.46
N GLY A 8 2.53 -12.26 1.44
CA GLY A 8 2.36 -10.98 0.73
C GLY A 8 0.90 -10.63 0.45
N ILE A 9 0.67 -9.52 -0.27
CA ILE A 9 -0.68 -9.04 -0.66
C ILE A 9 -1.49 -10.07 -1.45
N ASP A 10 -0.81 -11.05 -2.04
CA ASP A 10 -1.40 -12.09 -2.88
C ASP A 10 -1.83 -13.33 -2.11
N GLU A 11 -1.64 -13.38 -0.79
CA GLU A 11 -2.00 -14.53 0.07
C GLU A 11 -3.48 -14.92 -0.06
N LYS A 12 -4.39 -13.94 -0.19
CA LYS A 12 -5.83 -14.18 -0.37
C LYS A 12 -6.24 -14.40 -1.84
N GLY A 13 -5.25 -14.49 -2.73
CA GLY A 13 -5.39 -14.51 -4.18
C GLY A 13 -5.45 -13.12 -4.79
N TYR A 14 -5.30 -13.07 -6.11
CA TYR A 14 -5.31 -11.86 -6.93
C TYR A 14 -6.00 -12.15 -8.27
N GLY A 15 -6.34 -11.12 -9.03
CA GLY A 15 -6.84 -11.30 -10.39
C GLY A 15 -6.49 -10.17 -11.34
N LYS A 16 -6.95 -10.27 -12.58
CA LYS A 16 -6.61 -9.30 -13.64
C LYS A 16 -7.47 -8.04 -13.53
N ILE A 17 -6.83 -6.89 -13.42
CA ILE A 17 -7.49 -5.57 -13.47
C ILE A 17 -7.23 -4.86 -14.79
N TYR A 18 -8.29 -4.53 -15.50
CA TYR A 18 -8.20 -4.10 -16.90
C TYR A 18 -8.14 -2.58 -17.02
N LYS A 19 -7.11 -2.09 -17.72
CA LYS A 19 -6.85 -0.66 -17.87
C LYS A 19 -8.00 0.06 -18.57
N ILE A 20 -8.62 -0.56 -19.57
CA ILE A 20 -9.74 0.06 -20.31
C ILE A 20 -10.91 0.47 -19.40
N VAL A 21 -11.23 -0.32 -18.37
CA VAL A 21 -12.31 -0.04 -17.43
C VAL A 21 -11.90 1.03 -16.43
N MET A 22 -10.65 0.97 -15.94
CA MET A 22 -10.11 1.95 -15.00
C MET A 22 -9.98 3.35 -15.61
N ARG A 23 -9.73 3.43 -16.92
CA ARG A 23 -9.59 4.69 -17.65
C ARG A 23 -10.88 5.26 -18.21
N ASP A 24 -11.99 4.53 -18.16
CA ASP A 24 -13.27 4.99 -18.71
C ASP A 24 -13.92 6.05 -17.80
N PRO A 25 -13.95 7.35 -18.17
CA PRO A 25 -14.49 8.39 -17.31
C PRO A 25 -16.01 8.33 -17.17
N THR A 26 -16.70 7.50 -17.97
CA THR A 26 -18.16 7.32 -17.85
C THR A 26 -18.54 6.37 -16.72
N ILE A 27 -17.58 5.60 -16.22
CA ILE A 27 -17.78 4.67 -15.11
C ILE A 27 -17.44 5.39 -13.81
N PRO A 28 -18.39 5.51 -12.86
CA PRO A 28 -18.12 6.17 -11.59
C PRO A 28 -17.06 5.45 -10.77
N LEU A 29 -16.33 6.19 -9.92
CA LEU A 29 -15.30 5.62 -9.02
C LEU A 29 -15.78 4.39 -8.24
N THR A 30 -16.97 4.46 -7.64
CA THR A 30 -17.49 3.36 -6.83
C THR A 30 -17.78 2.11 -7.67
N ALA A 31 -18.21 2.30 -8.92
CA ALA A 31 -18.37 1.19 -9.86
C ALA A 31 -17.02 0.57 -10.22
N LYS A 32 -15.96 1.38 -10.39
CA LYS A 32 -14.59 0.86 -10.57
C LYS A 32 -14.09 0.06 -9.36
N ALA A 33 -14.41 0.48 -8.14
CA ALA A 33 -14.08 -0.29 -6.93
C ALA A 33 -14.80 -1.65 -6.89
N ILE A 34 -16.10 -1.68 -7.23
CA ILE A 34 -16.87 -2.94 -7.34
C ILE A 34 -16.27 -3.85 -8.42
N TYR A 35 -15.91 -3.28 -9.57
CA TYR A 35 -15.24 -4.00 -10.65
C TYR A 35 -13.90 -4.61 -10.19
N ALA A 36 -13.08 -3.82 -9.48
CA ALA A 36 -11.81 -4.29 -8.93
C ALA A 36 -11.99 -5.41 -7.90
N TYR A 37 -13.01 -5.30 -7.05
CA TYR A 37 -13.40 -6.38 -6.13
C TYR A 37 -13.70 -7.66 -6.89
N PHE A 38 -14.54 -7.60 -7.93
CA PHE A 38 -14.84 -8.77 -8.77
C PHE A 38 -13.60 -9.34 -9.47
N CYS A 39 -12.75 -8.50 -10.04
CA CYS A 39 -11.47 -8.90 -10.62
C CYS A 39 -10.61 -9.68 -9.62
N SER A 40 -10.52 -9.21 -8.38
CA SER A 40 -9.71 -9.87 -7.34
C SER A 40 -10.26 -11.24 -6.91
N TYR A 41 -11.57 -11.48 -7.09
CA TYR A 41 -12.20 -12.78 -6.84
C TYR A 41 -12.12 -13.73 -8.04
N ALA A 42 -12.05 -13.19 -9.25
CA ALA A 42 -12.07 -13.98 -10.49
C ALA A 42 -10.79 -14.80 -10.68
N GLY A 43 -9.68 -14.37 -10.08
CA GLY A 43 -8.41 -15.05 -10.27
C GLY A 43 -7.95 -14.93 -11.72
N ALA A 44 -7.64 -16.07 -12.32
CA ALA A 44 -7.39 -16.20 -13.75
C ALA A 44 -8.67 -16.36 -14.60
N GLY A 45 -9.83 -16.61 -13.96
CA GLY A 45 -11.12 -16.80 -14.61
C GLY A 45 -11.88 -15.50 -14.85
N SER A 46 -13.15 -15.63 -15.26
CA SER A 46 -14.06 -14.51 -15.52
C SER A 46 -15.34 -14.55 -14.69
N THR A 47 -15.65 -15.67 -14.03
CA THR A 47 -16.89 -15.84 -13.26
C THR A 47 -16.62 -15.79 -11.75
N ILE A 48 -17.53 -15.16 -11.01
CA ILE A 48 -17.39 -14.95 -9.56
C ILE A 48 -18.74 -15.10 -8.83
N PHE A 49 -18.66 -15.59 -7.59
CA PHE A 49 -19.81 -16.00 -6.77
C PHE A 49 -19.91 -15.33 -5.37
N PRO A 50 -19.36 -14.12 -5.11
CA PRO A 50 -19.54 -13.48 -3.81
C PRO A 50 -21.00 -13.06 -3.60
N SER A 51 -21.52 -13.35 -2.40
CA SER A 51 -22.84 -12.84 -1.98
C SER A 51 -22.87 -11.31 -1.99
N ARG A 52 -24.05 -10.75 -2.24
CA ARG A 52 -24.27 -9.31 -2.24
C ARG A 52 -23.88 -8.69 -0.89
N GLU A 53 -24.27 -9.35 0.19
CA GLU A 53 -24.05 -8.95 1.58
C GLU A 53 -22.55 -8.83 1.87
N LYS A 54 -21.77 -9.79 1.37
CA LYS A 54 -20.31 -9.76 1.50
C LYS A 54 -19.68 -8.59 0.74
N ILE A 55 -20.08 -8.36 -0.51
CA ILE A 55 -19.53 -7.22 -1.29
C ILE A 55 -19.85 -5.90 -0.60
N MET A 56 -21.09 -5.74 -0.13
CA MET A 56 -21.54 -4.53 0.56
C MET A 56 -20.76 -4.30 1.86
N ARG A 57 -20.47 -5.37 2.61
CA ARG A 57 -19.67 -5.30 3.83
C ARG A 57 -18.22 -4.89 3.53
N ASP A 58 -17.53 -5.64 2.68
CA ASP A 58 -16.09 -5.45 2.43
C ASP A 58 -15.78 -4.10 1.74
N LEU A 59 -16.74 -3.56 0.99
CA LEU A 59 -16.62 -2.24 0.32
C LEU A 59 -17.29 -1.09 1.08
N HIS A 60 -17.90 -1.36 2.24
CA HIS A 60 -18.66 -0.37 3.04
C HIS A 60 -19.75 0.35 2.24
N LEU A 61 -20.55 -0.41 1.49
CA LEU A 61 -21.59 0.12 0.60
C LEU A 61 -23.00 -0.17 1.11
N ALA A 62 -23.84 0.86 1.16
CA ALA A 62 -25.27 0.69 1.37
C ALA A 62 -25.93 -0.07 0.19
N LYS A 63 -27.06 -0.73 0.49
CA LYS A 63 -27.83 -1.54 -0.46
C LYS A 63 -28.11 -0.82 -1.78
N ASN A 64 -28.62 0.40 -1.70
CA ASN A 64 -29.01 1.21 -2.86
C ASN A 64 -27.78 1.66 -3.66
N THR A 65 -26.70 2.04 -2.97
CA THR A 65 -25.42 2.43 -3.55
C THR A 65 -24.80 1.30 -4.36
N PHE A 66 -24.73 0.10 -3.79
CA PHE A 66 -24.24 -1.09 -4.50
C PHE A 66 -25.06 -1.38 -5.76
N THR A 67 -26.40 -1.38 -5.68
CA THR A 67 -27.25 -1.64 -6.85
C THR A 67 -27.05 -0.60 -7.94
N LYS A 68 -27.01 0.69 -7.58
CA LYS A 68 -26.79 1.78 -8.53
C LYS A 68 -25.49 1.58 -9.33
N TYR A 69 -24.37 1.39 -8.64
CA TYR A 69 -23.07 1.30 -9.29
C TYR A 69 -22.80 -0.05 -9.97
N LEU A 70 -23.41 -1.13 -9.48
CA LEU A 70 -23.43 -2.39 -10.21
C LEU A 70 -24.17 -2.25 -11.55
N ASN A 71 -25.31 -1.56 -11.58
CA ASN A 71 -26.06 -1.34 -12.81
C ASN A 71 -25.24 -0.54 -13.84
N CYS A 72 -24.44 0.44 -13.41
CA CYS A 72 -23.52 1.14 -14.31
C CYS A 72 -22.56 0.18 -15.04
N LEU A 73 -22.02 -0.85 -14.36
CA LEU A 73 -21.13 -1.84 -14.99
C LEU A 73 -21.87 -2.78 -15.95
N ILE A 74 -23.13 -3.11 -15.62
CA ILE A 74 -23.99 -3.98 -16.45
C ILE A 74 -24.40 -3.25 -17.72
N GLU A 75 -24.87 -2.00 -17.60
CA GLU A 75 -25.27 -1.15 -18.73
C GLU A 75 -24.09 -0.86 -19.66
N ALA A 76 -22.91 -0.61 -19.08
CA ALA A 76 -21.66 -0.44 -19.83
C ALA A 76 -21.12 -1.74 -20.43
N LYS A 77 -21.74 -2.89 -20.16
CA LYS A 77 -21.32 -4.22 -20.64
C LYS A 77 -19.89 -4.58 -20.24
N TYR A 78 -19.49 -4.21 -19.02
CA TYR A 78 -18.28 -4.74 -18.41
C TYR A 78 -18.55 -6.01 -17.62
N ILE A 79 -19.78 -6.18 -17.11
CA ILE A 79 -20.19 -7.32 -16.30
C ILE A 79 -21.59 -7.81 -16.68
N VAL A 80 -21.80 -9.12 -16.62
CA VAL A 80 -23.14 -9.74 -16.66
C VAL A 80 -23.47 -10.32 -15.29
N ARG A 81 -24.74 -10.23 -14.90
CA ARG A 81 -25.28 -10.88 -13.70
C ARG A 81 -26.23 -12.00 -14.10
N HIS A 82 -25.89 -13.23 -13.72
CA HIS A 82 -26.73 -14.41 -13.83
C HIS A 82 -27.39 -14.70 -12.48
N ARG A 83 -28.72 -14.86 -12.46
CA ARG A 83 -29.46 -15.25 -11.25
C ARG A 83 -29.58 -16.77 -11.21
N THR A 84 -29.16 -17.40 -10.13
CA THR A 84 -29.27 -18.85 -9.92
C THR A 84 -30.02 -19.13 -8.61
N ALA A 85 -30.36 -20.41 -8.38
CA ALA A 85 -31.00 -20.84 -7.13
C ALA A 85 -30.13 -20.60 -5.88
N THR A 86 -28.80 -20.60 -6.05
CA THR A 86 -27.82 -20.46 -4.95
C THR A 86 -27.33 -19.03 -4.75
N GLY A 87 -27.70 -18.10 -5.63
CA GLY A 87 -27.33 -16.69 -5.52
C GLY A 87 -27.10 -16.03 -6.87
N ASN A 88 -26.39 -14.89 -6.86
CA ASN A 88 -25.97 -14.24 -8.10
C ASN A 88 -24.58 -14.74 -8.50
N VAL A 89 -24.42 -15.05 -9.78
CA VAL A 89 -23.12 -15.26 -10.42
C VAL A 89 -22.85 -14.06 -11.29
N TYR A 90 -21.65 -13.51 -11.22
CA TYR A 90 -21.26 -12.40 -12.08
C TYR A 90 -20.14 -12.86 -13.02
N GLU A 91 -20.14 -12.31 -14.22
CA GLU A 91 -19.18 -12.63 -15.27
C GLU A 91 -18.55 -11.34 -15.81
N ILE A 92 -17.22 -11.27 -15.78
CA ILE A 92 -16.45 -10.19 -16.38
C ILE A 92 -16.37 -10.45 -17.88
N LEU A 93 -16.87 -9.50 -18.68
CA LEU A 93 -16.87 -9.66 -20.13
C LEU A 93 -15.47 -9.41 -20.70
N THR A 94 -14.97 -10.36 -21.50
CA THR A 94 -13.66 -10.25 -22.16
C THR A 94 -13.67 -9.34 -23.38
N THR A 95 -14.86 -8.92 -23.79
CA THR A 95 -15.10 -8.17 -25.02
C THR A 95 -16.10 -7.06 -24.73
N VAL A 96 -15.72 -5.81 -25.03
CA VAL A 96 -16.47 -4.61 -24.66
C VAL A 96 -16.67 -3.71 -25.87
N LYS A 97 -17.75 -2.92 -25.87
CA LYS A 97 -18.00 -1.92 -26.92
C LYS A 97 -17.40 -0.59 -26.52
N ARG A 98 -16.55 -0.03 -27.37
CA ARG A 98 -16.05 1.35 -27.22
C ARG A 98 -17.12 2.36 -27.63
N LYS A 99 -16.89 3.63 -27.28
CA LYS A 99 -17.74 4.77 -27.65
C LYS A 99 -17.95 4.92 -29.16
N ASP A 100 -17.01 4.45 -29.97
CA ASP A 100 -17.10 4.44 -31.44
C ASP A 100 -17.93 3.26 -32.00
N GLY A 101 -18.55 2.47 -31.12
CA GLY A 101 -19.34 1.28 -31.48
C GLY A 101 -18.49 0.05 -31.81
N LYS A 102 -17.15 0.17 -31.87
CA LYS A 102 -16.27 -0.96 -32.16
C LYS A 102 -16.18 -1.89 -30.96
N THR A 103 -16.22 -3.17 -31.26
CA THR A 103 -16.04 -4.22 -30.27
C THR A 103 -14.55 -4.51 -30.14
N VAL A 104 -14.03 -4.44 -28.92
CA VAL A 104 -12.60 -4.65 -28.63
C VAL A 104 -12.44 -5.64 -27.48
N GLU A 105 -11.32 -6.37 -27.47
CA GLU A 105 -10.95 -7.15 -26.31
C GLU A 105 -10.61 -6.25 -25.13
N ILE A 106 -11.09 -6.60 -23.94
CA ILE A 106 -10.91 -5.81 -22.72
C ILE A 106 -9.43 -5.69 -22.30
N LYS A 107 -8.58 -6.65 -22.73
CA LYS A 107 -7.13 -6.65 -22.51
C LYS A 107 -6.34 -5.80 -23.51
N SER A 108 -6.96 -5.25 -24.55
CA SER A 108 -6.29 -4.54 -25.65
C SER A 108 -5.47 -3.32 -25.22
N GLN A 109 -5.80 -2.69 -24.09
CA GLN A 109 -5.05 -1.57 -23.51
C GLN A 109 -4.09 -1.99 -22.38
N GLY A 110 -3.91 -3.29 -22.18
CA GLY A 110 -3.19 -3.86 -21.05
C GLY A 110 -4.05 -4.04 -19.81
N TYR A 111 -3.49 -4.80 -18.88
CA TYR A 111 -4.06 -5.11 -17.57
C TYR A 111 -2.92 -5.25 -16.58
N GLY A 112 -3.24 -5.13 -15.29
CA GLY A 112 -2.31 -5.51 -14.21
C GLY A 112 -2.96 -6.47 -13.23
N THR A 113 -2.39 -6.56 -12.05
CA THR A 113 -2.82 -7.49 -10.99
C THR A 113 -3.44 -6.74 -9.83
N ILE A 114 -4.63 -7.15 -9.40
CA ILE A 114 -5.31 -6.60 -8.21
C ILE A 114 -5.37 -7.67 -7.10
N PRO A 115 -4.67 -7.47 -5.96
CA PRO A 115 -4.75 -8.40 -4.83
C PRO A 115 -6.11 -8.33 -4.15
N LYS A 116 -6.67 -9.49 -3.82
CA LYS A 116 -7.90 -9.59 -3.01
C LYS A 116 -7.68 -9.01 -1.62
N PHE A 117 -6.47 -9.11 -1.08
CA PHE A 117 -6.13 -8.53 0.22
C PHE A 117 -6.50 -7.05 0.32
N ALA A 118 -6.15 -6.22 -0.68
CA ALA A 118 -6.51 -4.80 -0.71
C ALA A 118 -8.02 -4.55 -0.77
N MET A 119 -8.75 -5.42 -1.47
CA MET A 119 -10.21 -5.30 -1.61
C MET A 119 -10.96 -5.72 -0.34
N LEU A 120 -10.29 -6.46 0.55
CA LEU A 120 -10.81 -6.93 1.84
C LEU A 120 -10.29 -6.13 3.04
N ASP A 121 -9.40 -5.16 2.84
CA ASP A 121 -8.90 -4.34 3.94
C ASP A 121 -9.97 -3.31 4.34
N ASP A 122 -10.55 -3.48 5.52
CA ASP A 122 -11.58 -2.61 6.07
C ASP A 122 -11.06 -1.20 6.39
N ARG A 123 -9.74 -1.04 6.54
CA ARG A 123 -9.10 0.26 6.77
C ARG A 123 -9.09 1.12 5.51
N LEU A 124 -9.24 0.51 4.33
CA LEU A 124 -9.29 1.23 3.06
C LEU A 124 -10.72 1.62 2.70
N THR A 125 -10.92 2.91 2.47
CA THR A 125 -12.18 3.44 1.92
C THR A 125 -12.39 2.93 0.49
N VAL A 126 -13.63 2.96 0.00
CA VAL A 126 -13.93 2.61 -1.39
C VAL A 126 -13.15 3.48 -2.40
N THR A 127 -12.90 4.75 -2.05
CA THR A 127 -12.06 5.68 -2.82
C THR A 127 -10.62 5.20 -2.89
N ALA A 128 -10.04 4.81 -1.74
CA ALA A 128 -8.67 4.27 -1.69
C ALA A 128 -8.55 2.96 -2.49
N LYS A 129 -9.52 2.05 -2.35
CA LYS A 129 -9.58 0.80 -3.12
C LYS A 129 -9.63 1.06 -4.63
N ALA A 130 -10.40 2.04 -5.09
CA ALA A 130 -10.45 2.43 -6.50
C ALA A 130 -9.15 3.06 -7.00
N ILE A 131 -8.54 3.96 -6.24
CA ILE A 131 -7.24 4.58 -6.58
C ILE A 131 -6.17 3.49 -6.71
N TYR A 132 -6.11 2.56 -5.74
CA TYR A 132 -5.17 1.46 -5.77
C TYR A 132 -5.39 0.54 -7.00
N ALA A 133 -6.64 0.18 -7.30
CA ALA A 133 -6.97 -0.61 -8.48
C ALA A 133 -6.60 0.08 -9.80
N TYR A 134 -6.75 1.41 -9.86
CA TYR A 134 -6.30 2.21 -11.00
C TYR A 134 -4.78 2.11 -11.16
N LEU A 135 -4.01 2.29 -10.09
CA LEU A 135 -2.54 2.14 -10.12
C LEU A 135 -2.12 0.73 -10.52
N CYS A 136 -2.78 -0.31 -9.98
CA CYS A 136 -2.58 -1.71 -10.36
C CYS A 136 -2.76 -1.93 -11.87
N SER A 137 -3.79 -1.33 -12.48
CA SER A 137 -4.01 -1.45 -13.93
C SER A 137 -2.91 -0.78 -14.77
N TYR A 138 -2.18 0.18 -14.22
CA TYR A 138 -1.05 0.85 -14.86
C TYR A 138 0.26 0.08 -14.72
N ALA A 139 0.43 -0.71 -13.66
CA ALA A 139 1.67 -1.42 -13.38
C ALA A 139 1.97 -2.59 -14.33
N GLY A 140 0.95 -3.11 -15.03
CA GLY A 140 1.14 -4.21 -15.96
C GLY A 140 1.52 -5.50 -15.23
N SER A 141 2.55 -6.20 -15.72
CA SER A 141 3.13 -7.37 -15.05
C SER A 141 4.14 -7.01 -13.97
N GLY A 142 4.49 -5.73 -13.82
CA GLY A 142 5.40 -5.26 -12.78
C GLY A 142 4.66 -4.66 -11.59
N ASN A 143 5.43 -4.01 -10.72
CA ASN A 143 4.94 -3.37 -9.51
C ASN A 143 5.06 -1.84 -9.56
N SER A 144 5.31 -1.24 -10.72
CA SER A 144 5.55 0.20 -10.85
C SER A 144 4.52 0.85 -11.78
N ALA A 145 3.80 1.84 -11.28
CA ALA A 145 2.79 2.60 -12.02
C ALA A 145 3.21 4.06 -12.18
N TYR A 146 3.03 4.63 -13.37
CA TYR A 146 3.42 6.01 -13.70
C TYR A 146 2.29 6.86 -14.31
N PRO A 147 1.03 6.80 -13.81
CA PRO A 147 0.00 7.72 -14.27
C PRO A 147 0.27 9.14 -13.75
N LYS A 148 0.05 10.14 -14.62
CA LYS A 148 0.00 11.54 -14.18
C LYS A 148 -1.16 11.73 -13.20
N ARG A 149 -0.93 12.46 -12.10
CA ARG A 149 -1.98 12.75 -11.11
C ARG A 149 -3.19 13.43 -11.73
N SER A 150 -2.98 14.38 -12.65
CA SER A 150 -4.09 15.05 -13.36
C SER A 150 -4.95 14.07 -14.15
N THR A 151 -4.33 13.10 -14.84
CA THR A 151 -5.04 12.04 -15.56
C THR A 151 -5.80 11.13 -14.60
N LEU A 152 -5.18 10.71 -13.50
CA LEU A 152 -5.83 9.89 -12.47
C LEU A 152 -7.07 10.59 -11.90
N LEU A 153 -6.96 11.86 -11.52
CA LEU A 153 -8.08 12.63 -10.97
C LEU A 153 -9.23 12.76 -11.97
N TYR A 154 -8.91 12.97 -13.25
CA TYR A 154 -9.90 13.06 -14.32
C TYR A 154 -10.58 11.71 -14.62
N GLU A 155 -9.82 10.64 -14.85
CA GLU A 155 -10.37 9.34 -15.24
C GLU A 155 -11.10 8.64 -14.07
N LEU A 156 -10.81 8.99 -12.82
CA LEU A 156 -11.54 8.54 -11.64
C LEU A 156 -12.64 9.49 -11.17
N ASP A 157 -12.76 10.68 -11.79
CA ASP A 157 -13.70 11.74 -11.39
C ASP A 157 -13.67 12.04 -9.88
N ILE A 158 -12.48 12.37 -9.37
CA ILE A 158 -12.27 12.72 -7.96
C ILE A 158 -11.59 14.07 -7.77
N SER A 159 -12.06 14.80 -6.77
CA SER A 159 -11.43 16.04 -6.35
C SER A 159 -10.13 15.77 -5.59
N LYS A 160 -9.20 16.74 -5.61
CA LYS A 160 -7.98 16.71 -4.80
C LYS A 160 -8.27 16.49 -3.31
N ALA A 161 -9.35 17.10 -2.80
CA ALA A 161 -9.77 16.99 -1.40
C ALA A 161 -10.13 15.55 -1.00
N LYS A 162 -10.74 14.76 -1.89
CA LYS A 162 -11.02 13.33 -1.65
C LYS A 162 -9.83 12.43 -1.96
N TYR A 163 -9.01 12.82 -2.93
CA TYR A 163 -7.82 12.08 -3.35
C TYR A 163 -6.79 11.96 -2.23
N TYR A 164 -6.36 13.09 -1.64
CA TYR A 164 -5.22 13.07 -0.71
C TYR A 164 -5.43 12.21 0.54
N PRO A 165 -6.58 12.23 1.24
CA PRO A 165 -6.80 11.33 2.37
C PRO A 165 -6.69 9.85 1.99
N SER A 166 -7.25 9.47 0.83
CA SER A 166 -7.20 8.09 0.34
C SER A 166 -5.80 7.69 -0.11
N TYR A 167 -5.08 8.60 -0.75
CA TYR A 167 -3.69 8.43 -1.15
C TYR A 167 -2.77 8.27 0.07
N THR A 168 -2.90 9.13 1.07
CA THR A 168 -2.14 9.06 2.33
C THR A 168 -2.39 7.73 3.03
N ALA A 169 -3.63 7.28 3.13
CA ALA A 169 -3.96 5.98 3.70
C ALA A 169 -3.26 4.81 2.97
N LEU A 170 -3.19 4.85 1.63
CA LEU A 170 -2.48 3.82 0.85
C LEU A 170 -0.95 3.85 1.11
N VAL A 171 -0.37 5.03 1.32
CA VAL A 171 1.06 5.16 1.67
C VAL A 171 1.32 4.67 3.09
N GLU A 172 0.52 5.13 4.07
CA GLU A 172 0.69 4.80 5.48
C GLU A 172 0.45 3.31 5.79
N LEU A 173 -0.52 2.69 5.12
CA LEU A 173 -0.76 1.25 5.22
C LEU A 173 0.21 0.43 4.38
N GLY A 174 1.12 1.09 3.65
CA GLY A 174 2.19 0.45 2.91
C GLY A 174 1.74 -0.22 1.62
N TYR A 175 0.59 0.13 1.04
CA TYR A 175 0.16 -0.39 -0.27
C TYR A 175 0.95 0.22 -1.42
N ILE A 176 1.36 1.49 -1.29
CA ILE A 176 2.10 2.21 -2.33
C ILE A 176 3.29 2.98 -1.74
N THR A 177 4.40 3.02 -2.49
CA THR A 177 5.56 3.87 -2.20
C THR A 177 5.73 4.90 -3.33
N PRO A 178 5.53 6.19 -3.07
CA PRO A 178 5.70 7.22 -4.09
C PRO A 178 7.17 7.61 -4.27
N ILE A 179 7.62 7.65 -5.51
CA ILE A 179 8.94 8.16 -5.93
C ILE A 179 8.69 9.40 -6.78
N GLN A 180 9.28 10.53 -6.39
CA GLN A 180 9.25 11.74 -7.19
C GLN A 180 10.44 11.75 -8.14
N ASN A 181 10.16 11.88 -9.44
CA ASN A 181 11.18 12.04 -10.45
C ASN A 181 11.40 13.54 -10.70
N THR A 182 12.66 13.95 -10.67
CA THR A 182 13.08 15.29 -11.08
C THR A 182 13.50 15.29 -12.54
N ASP A 183 13.30 16.41 -13.23
CA ASP A 183 13.82 16.65 -14.58
C ASP A 183 15.33 16.92 -14.54
N ARG A 184 15.94 17.11 -15.71
CA ARG A 184 17.38 17.43 -15.86
C ARG A 184 17.78 18.76 -15.18
N LYS A 185 16.81 19.58 -14.79
CA LYS A 185 16.99 20.87 -14.10
C LYS A 185 16.65 20.77 -12.60
N GLY A 186 16.41 19.57 -12.08
CA GLY A 186 16.05 19.34 -10.67
C GLY A 186 14.59 19.68 -10.32
N GLN A 187 13.75 20.05 -11.29
CA GLN A 187 12.33 20.36 -11.05
C GLN A 187 11.48 19.11 -11.03
N PHE A 188 10.39 19.12 -10.26
CA PHE A 188 9.45 18.00 -10.23
C PHE A 188 8.86 17.71 -11.62
N ALA A 189 9.03 16.49 -12.12
CA ALA A 189 8.52 16.06 -13.42
C ALA A 189 7.30 15.15 -13.28
N THR A 190 7.47 14.00 -12.64
CA THR A 190 6.44 12.95 -12.54
C THR A 190 6.57 12.15 -11.26
N SER A 191 5.49 11.52 -10.82
CA SER A 191 5.53 10.55 -9.72
C SER A 191 5.43 9.14 -10.28
N THR A 192 6.33 8.26 -9.83
CA THR A 192 6.23 6.81 -9.98
C THR A 192 5.67 6.26 -8.68
N TYR A 193 4.71 5.34 -8.75
CA TYR A 193 4.14 4.64 -7.59
C TYR A 193 4.60 3.20 -7.63
N ILE A 194 5.36 2.77 -6.63
CA ILE A 194 5.68 1.36 -6.43
C ILE A 194 4.54 0.72 -5.64
N LEU A 195 3.99 -0.37 -6.14
CA LEU A 195 2.98 -1.21 -5.48
C LEU A 195 3.72 -2.23 -4.63
N ASN A 196 3.53 -2.17 -3.31
CA ASN A 196 4.28 -3.03 -2.41
C ASN A 196 3.63 -4.41 -2.33
N GLU A 197 4.40 -5.45 -2.62
CA GLU A 197 3.93 -6.85 -2.60
C GLU A 197 3.90 -7.45 -1.19
N VAL A 198 4.70 -6.88 -0.28
CA VAL A 198 4.70 -7.23 1.14
C VAL A 198 4.31 -5.97 1.90
N LEU A 199 3.12 -5.99 2.49
CA LEU A 199 2.72 -4.97 3.45
C LEU A 199 3.41 -5.31 4.77
N GLY A 200 3.86 -4.30 5.52
CA GLY A 200 4.34 -4.52 6.89
C GLY A 200 3.38 -5.46 7.63
N ILE A 201 3.94 -6.55 8.11
CA ILE A 201 3.30 -7.83 8.48
C ILE A 201 2.02 -7.67 9.33
N ASP A 202 1.01 -8.51 9.07
CA ASP A 202 -0.14 -8.75 9.95
C ASP A 202 0.36 -9.18 11.35
N PRO A 203 -0.03 -8.50 12.45
CA PRO A 203 0.51 -8.70 13.80
C PRO A 203 0.29 -10.09 14.43
N ARG A 204 -0.12 -11.11 13.66
CA ARG A 204 -0.37 -12.49 14.09
C ARG A 204 0.63 -13.51 13.54
N ILE A 205 1.55 -13.11 12.66
CA ILE A 205 2.52 -14.04 12.04
C ILE A 205 3.91 -13.78 12.62
N ASP A 206 4.48 -14.83 13.20
CA ASP A 206 5.82 -14.86 13.79
C ASP A 206 6.90 -14.50 12.73
N PRO A 207 7.79 -13.52 13.00
CA PRO A 207 8.92 -13.16 12.14
C PRO A 207 9.82 -14.34 11.73
N ASP A 208 9.94 -15.38 12.57
CA ASP A 208 10.77 -16.55 12.29
C ASP A 208 10.14 -17.51 11.26
N GLU A 209 8.81 -17.46 11.05
CA GLU A 209 8.16 -18.17 9.94
C GLU A 209 8.49 -17.54 8.58
N ILE A 210 8.69 -16.22 8.53
CA ILE A 210 9.04 -15.46 7.32
C ILE A 210 10.50 -15.72 6.94
N ARG A 211 11.37 -15.84 7.94
CA ARG A 211 12.79 -16.15 7.72
C ARG A 211 12.99 -17.55 7.15
N LYS A 212 12.22 -18.55 7.61
CA LYS A 212 12.22 -19.93 7.07
C LYS A 212 11.67 -20.03 5.64
N SER A 213 10.64 -19.25 5.31
CA SER A 213 10.01 -19.28 3.98
C SER A 213 10.87 -18.58 2.91
N ALA A 214 11.54 -17.48 3.25
CA ALA A 214 12.45 -16.78 2.34
C ALA A 214 13.78 -17.53 2.07
N SER A 215 14.24 -18.38 3.01
CA SER A 215 15.45 -19.19 2.82
C SER A 215 15.22 -20.45 1.98
N SER A 216 13.99 -20.94 1.88
CA SER A 216 13.66 -22.18 1.14
C SER A 216 13.60 -21.98 -0.38
N SER A 217 13.39 -20.77 -0.86
CA SER A 217 13.32 -20.41 -2.29
C SER A 217 14.68 -20.09 -2.93
N ARG A 218 15.79 -20.18 -2.17
CA ARG A 218 17.16 -19.87 -2.64
C ARG A 218 18.10 -21.07 -2.72
N LYS A 219 17.62 -22.31 -2.64
CA LYS A 219 18.45 -23.45 -3.05
C LYS A 219 18.43 -23.56 -4.57
N LYS A 220 19.53 -23.09 -5.19
CA LYS A 220 19.90 -23.46 -6.56
C LYS A 220 20.12 -24.97 -6.61
N GLU A 221 19.11 -25.72 -7.03
CA GLU A 221 19.38 -27.02 -7.62
C GLU A 221 19.85 -26.80 -9.06
N PRO A 222 21.01 -27.35 -9.48
CA PRO A 222 21.39 -27.37 -10.88
C PRO A 222 20.35 -28.18 -11.65
N CYS A 223 19.76 -27.58 -12.70
CA CYS A 223 18.93 -28.32 -13.64
C CYS A 223 19.70 -29.56 -14.13
N ARG A 224 19.18 -30.77 -13.82
CA ARG A 224 19.69 -32.00 -14.43
C ARG A 224 19.39 -31.94 -15.93
N LYS A 225 20.42 -32.21 -16.74
CA LYS A 225 20.28 -32.39 -18.18
C LYS A 225 19.29 -33.52 -18.44
N ASN A 226 18.19 -33.21 -19.14
CA ASN A 226 17.36 -34.25 -19.74
C ASN A 226 18.18 -34.87 -20.89
N GLN A 227 18.57 -36.13 -20.73
CA GLN A 227 18.92 -36.98 -21.86
C GLN A 227 17.59 -37.50 -22.41
N ASP A 228 17.11 -36.86 -23.48
CA ASP A 228 16.30 -37.44 -24.56
C ASP A 228 15.72 -36.29 -25.40
N THR A 229 16.57 -35.72 -26.25
CA THR A 229 16.11 -35.01 -27.44
C THR A 229 16.95 -35.55 -28.59
N VAL A 230 16.33 -36.38 -29.41
CA VAL A 230 16.89 -36.84 -30.68
C VAL A 230 17.15 -35.61 -31.55
N GLU A 231 18.40 -35.49 -31.99
CA GLU A 231 18.89 -34.43 -32.86
C GLU A 231 18.15 -34.47 -34.21
N ASN A 232 17.72 -33.30 -34.70
CA ASN A 232 17.52 -33.11 -36.13
C ASN A 232 18.00 -31.69 -36.50
N PRO A 233 19.03 -31.53 -37.36
CA PRO A 233 19.66 -30.25 -37.64
C PRO A 233 18.97 -29.54 -38.82
N GLY A 234 18.64 -28.26 -38.66
CA GLY A 234 17.95 -27.48 -39.69
C GLY A 234 18.00 -25.98 -39.47
N SER A 235 19.17 -25.41 -39.75
CA SER A 235 19.43 -24.06 -40.29
C SER A 235 18.90 -22.79 -39.56
N THR A 236 19.89 -22.08 -39.01
CA THR A 236 20.21 -20.64 -39.18
C THR A 236 19.27 -19.55 -38.67
N ASP A 237 19.79 -18.85 -37.64
CA ASP A 237 19.96 -17.40 -37.49
C ASP A 237 18.83 -16.46 -37.91
N PHE A 238 18.36 -15.63 -36.97
CA PHE A 238 18.69 -14.20 -36.92
C PHE A 238 18.16 -13.59 -35.62
N SER A 239 19.07 -13.03 -34.84
CA SER A 239 18.76 -11.99 -33.85
C SER A 239 18.38 -10.69 -34.59
N THR A 240 17.45 -9.91 -34.05
CA THR A 240 17.62 -8.47 -33.73
C THR A 240 16.29 -7.77 -33.47
N ALA A 241 16.34 -6.87 -32.48
CA ALA A 241 15.36 -5.89 -32.05
C ALA A 241 14.75 -5.04 -33.18
N MET A 242 13.56 -4.48 -32.93
CA MET A 242 13.14 -3.23 -33.59
C MET A 242 12.23 -2.38 -32.71
N SER A 243 12.78 -1.20 -32.38
CA SER A 243 12.08 0.03 -32.06
C SER A 243 11.04 0.39 -33.12
N GLN A 244 9.93 1.00 -32.70
CA GLN A 244 8.94 1.59 -33.58
C GLN A 244 9.17 3.11 -33.65
N GLU A 245 9.51 3.60 -34.84
CA GLU A 245 9.41 5.00 -35.26
C GLU A 245 8.45 5.10 -36.44
N LEU A 246 7.76 6.23 -36.53
CA LEU A 246 6.64 6.54 -37.43
C LEU A 246 7.03 6.60 -38.91
N GLY A 247 6.05 6.33 -39.78
CA GLY A 247 6.12 6.72 -41.19
C GLY A 247 4.86 6.41 -41.99
N HIS A 248 4.05 7.44 -42.24
CA HIS A 248 2.90 7.43 -43.13
C HIS A 248 3.29 7.22 -44.61
N GLY A 249 2.41 6.58 -45.41
CA GLY A 249 2.22 6.98 -46.81
C GLY A 249 1.90 5.91 -47.86
N LYS A 250 0.65 5.96 -48.33
CA LYS A 250 0.14 5.71 -49.71
C LYS A 250 -0.25 4.28 -50.18
N ARG A 251 -1.57 4.17 -50.39
CA ARG A 251 -2.38 3.42 -51.40
C ARG A 251 -1.62 2.66 -52.51
N ALA A 252 -2.09 1.45 -52.84
CA ALA A 252 -3.02 1.22 -53.97
C ALA A 252 -3.61 -0.23 -53.98
N MET A 253 -4.90 -0.30 -54.35
CA MET A 253 -5.65 -1.32 -55.13
C MET A 253 -5.26 -2.81 -55.05
N SER A 254 -6.17 -3.68 -54.60
CA SER A 254 -7.28 -4.30 -55.35
C SER A 254 -6.89 -5.69 -55.85
N GLN A 255 -7.55 -6.73 -55.35
CA GLN A 255 -8.28 -7.66 -56.19
C GLN A 255 -9.17 -8.59 -55.35
N LYS A 256 -10.21 -9.04 -56.02
CA LYS A 256 -11.49 -9.56 -55.54
C LYS A 256 -11.60 -11.00 -56.03
N SER A 257 -11.95 -11.93 -55.16
CA SER A 257 -12.75 -13.14 -55.43
C SER A 257 -12.78 -13.95 -54.11
N GLY A 258 -13.85 -14.61 -53.69
CA GLY A 258 -15.14 -14.93 -54.30
C GLY A 258 -15.57 -16.29 -53.75
N HIS A 259 -16.78 -16.35 -53.18
CA HIS A 259 -17.52 -17.55 -52.70
C HIS A 259 -16.88 -18.34 -51.55
N GLY A 260 -17.56 -18.54 -50.40
CA GLY A 260 -18.84 -19.26 -50.24
C GLY A 260 -18.48 -20.63 -49.65
N THR A 261 -18.90 -21.03 -48.45
CA THR A 261 -20.14 -21.78 -48.23
C THR A 261 -20.34 -22.00 -46.72
N MET A 262 -21.58 -21.92 -46.26
CA MET A 262 -22.03 -22.30 -44.91
C MET A 262 -21.80 -23.79 -44.60
N SER A 263 -21.56 -24.11 -43.33
CA SER A 263 -22.09 -25.35 -42.76
C SER A 263 -22.42 -25.16 -41.28
N GLN A 264 -23.72 -25.23 -40.98
CA GLN A 264 -24.24 -25.42 -39.64
C GLN A 264 -24.07 -26.89 -39.25
N LYS A 265 -23.56 -27.16 -38.04
CA LYS A 265 -24.03 -28.32 -37.27
C LYS A 265 -23.80 -28.12 -35.77
N THR A 266 -24.93 -27.94 -35.11
CA THR A 266 -25.19 -28.13 -33.69
C THR A 266 -24.78 -29.54 -33.24
N VAL A 267 -24.07 -29.66 -32.12
CA VAL A 267 -24.08 -30.85 -31.26
C VAL A 267 -24.06 -30.40 -29.80
N HIS A 268 -25.12 -30.78 -29.07
CA HIS A 268 -25.22 -30.77 -27.62
C HIS A 268 -24.15 -31.67 -26.97
N GLY A 269 -23.59 -31.27 -25.83
CA GLY A 269 -22.89 -32.24 -24.98
C GLY A 269 -22.05 -31.70 -23.83
N LYS A 270 -22.64 -31.76 -22.62
CA LYS A 270 -22.02 -32.06 -21.32
C LYS A 270 -21.05 -31.06 -20.69
N LEU A 271 -21.63 -30.32 -19.75
CA LEU A 271 -21.05 -29.81 -18.51
C LEU A 271 -20.27 -30.90 -17.75
N ARG A 272 -19.01 -30.62 -17.38
CA ARG A 272 -18.16 -31.18 -16.29
C ARG A 272 -16.80 -30.44 -16.45
N HIS A 273 -16.19 -29.78 -15.46
CA HIS A 273 -15.92 -30.17 -14.09
C HIS A 273 -15.91 -28.96 -13.14
N ALA A 274 -16.43 -29.16 -11.93
CA ALA A 274 -16.25 -28.28 -10.79
C ALA A 274 -14.89 -28.57 -10.15
N ILE A 275 -14.11 -27.54 -9.85
CA ILE A 275 -12.96 -27.64 -8.94
C ILE A 275 -13.39 -26.99 -7.62
N ASN A 276 -13.56 -27.87 -6.63
CA ASN A 276 -13.73 -27.56 -5.21
C ASN A 276 -12.52 -26.76 -4.70
N ASN A 277 -12.76 -25.83 -3.77
CA ASN A 277 -11.98 -25.79 -2.53
C ASN A 277 -12.69 -25.00 -1.42
N ASN A 278 -13.19 -25.77 -0.47
CA ASN A 278 -13.11 -25.66 1.00
C ASN A 278 -13.55 -24.37 1.69
N ASN A 279 -14.82 -24.40 2.13
CA ASN A 279 -15.28 -23.80 3.38
C ASN A 279 -14.88 -24.73 4.55
N LEU A 280 -14.17 -24.23 5.56
CA LEU A 280 -14.15 -24.84 6.89
C LEU A 280 -14.89 -23.95 7.88
N HIS A 281 -15.90 -24.55 8.51
CA HIS A 281 -16.63 -24.05 9.66
C HIS A 281 -15.68 -23.85 10.85
N ASN A 282 -15.83 -22.74 11.56
CA ASN A 282 -15.77 -22.79 13.02
C ASN A 282 -16.94 -21.96 13.57
N LYS A 283 -17.90 -22.66 14.20
CA LYS A 283 -18.95 -22.08 15.04
C LYS A 283 -18.50 -22.29 16.47
N GLN A 284 -18.24 -21.21 17.20
CA GLN A 284 -18.38 -21.18 18.65
C GLN A 284 -19.10 -19.89 19.02
N SER A 285 -20.29 -20.08 19.57
CA SER A 285 -21.13 -19.07 20.21
C SER A 285 -20.59 -18.74 21.61
N ILE A 286 -20.93 -17.55 22.11
CA ILE A 286 -21.02 -17.02 23.51
C ILE A 286 -20.64 -15.53 23.39
N SER A 287 -21.33 -14.51 23.89
CA SER A 287 -22.69 -14.25 24.38
C SER A 287 -22.77 -12.72 24.55
N SER A 288 -23.98 -12.18 24.49
CA SER A 288 -24.36 -10.77 24.64
C SER A 288 -23.74 -10.06 25.85
N ILE A 289 -23.31 -8.80 25.69
CA ILE A 289 -23.44 -7.74 26.71
C ILE A 289 -23.83 -6.44 25.97
N GLU A 290 -24.73 -5.73 26.62
CA GLU A 290 -25.75 -4.81 26.13
C GLU A 290 -25.25 -3.39 25.78
N ASP A 291 -26.11 -2.70 25.05
CA ASP A 291 -26.12 -1.26 24.78
C ASP A 291 -26.06 -0.41 26.06
N ILE A 292 -25.27 0.66 26.06
CA ILE A 292 -25.57 1.89 26.81
C ILE A 292 -25.29 3.09 25.90
N ASP A 293 -26.38 3.80 25.62
CA ASP A 293 -26.47 5.06 24.90
C ASP A 293 -25.91 6.26 25.69
N ASP A 294 -25.65 7.34 24.95
CA ASP A 294 -25.77 8.75 25.34
C ASP A 294 -24.77 9.38 26.35
N ARG A 295 -23.88 10.25 25.87
CA ARG A 295 -24.10 11.71 25.75
C ARG A 295 -22.81 12.54 25.64
N GLU A 296 -22.94 13.62 24.86
CA GLU A 296 -22.07 14.80 24.80
C GLU A 296 -21.65 15.32 26.17
N ILE A 297 -20.38 15.74 26.30
CA ILE A 297 -20.02 16.80 27.25
C ILE A 297 -19.14 17.83 26.54
N THR A 298 -19.73 19.00 26.41
CA THR A 298 -19.17 20.30 26.05
C THR A 298 -18.26 20.86 27.15
N ASN A 299 -17.33 21.71 26.72
CA ASN A 299 -16.44 22.49 27.58
C ASN A 299 -17.15 23.21 28.73
N SER A 300 -16.60 23.10 29.94
CA SER A 300 -16.78 24.09 31.00
C SER A 300 -15.49 24.24 31.81
N ARG A 301 -14.99 25.49 31.85
CA ARG A 301 -14.04 26.00 32.85
C ARG A 301 -14.81 26.28 34.14
N THR A 302 -14.24 25.99 35.30
CA THR A 302 -14.36 26.79 36.54
C THR A 302 -13.42 26.25 37.62
N SER A 303 -13.19 27.06 38.64
CA SER A 303 -11.95 27.30 39.36
C SER A 303 -11.72 26.47 40.63
N ALA A 304 -10.43 26.35 40.97
CA ALA A 304 -9.77 26.33 42.30
C ALA A 304 -10.40 25.53 43.46
N GLU A 305 -9.67 24.53 43.99
CA GLU A 305 -8.83 24.69 45.20
C GLU A 305 -7.95 23.45 45.46
N ASP A 306 -6.89 23.71 46.22
CA ASP A 306 -5.59 23.03 46.38
C ASP A 306 -5.53 21.52 46.69
N GLY A 307 -4.59 20.88 45.99
CA GLY A 307 -3.90 19.66 46.39
C GLY A 307 -2.57 19.56 45.62
N HIS A 308 -1.45 19.78 46.31
CA HIS A 308 -0.10 19.85 45.73
C HIS A 308 0.28 18.60 44.93
N GLY A 309 0.33 18.76 43.62
CA GLY A 309 1.13 17.99 42.69
C GLY A 309 1.22 18.82 41.42
N ASN A 310 2.37 19.45 41.16
CA ASN A 310 2.59 20.21 39.93
C ASN A 310 2.38 19.25 38.74
N LEU A 311 1.19 19.29 38.13
CA LEU A 311 0.90 18.54 36.92
C LEU A 311 1.70 19.20 35.80
N LEU A 312 2.89 18.65 35.54
CA LEU A 312 3.75 19.13 34.46
C LEU A 312 2.96 19.17 33.15
N THR A 313 3.16 20.23 32.37
CA THR A 313 2.68 20.23 30.98
C THR A 313 3.39 19.10 30.21
N SER A 314 2.72 18.49 29.24
CA SER A 314 3.29 17.44 28.38
C SER A 314 4.64 17.79 27.76
N LYS A 315 4.85 19.08 27.48
CA LYS A 315 6.08 19.64 26.92
C LYS A 315 7.20 19.73 27.95
N GLN A 316 6.86 19.99 29.21
CA GLN A 316 7.82 19.99 30.31
C GLN A 316 8.19 18.55 30.68
N GLU A 317 7.23 17.63 30.61
CA GLU A 317 7.46 16.21 30.86
C GLU A 317 8.35 15.57 29.79
N SER A 318 8.11 15.83 28.50
CA SER A 318 8.95 15.28 27.43
C SER A 318 10.41 15.72 27.52
N ARG A 319 10.67 16.94 27.99
CA ARG A 319 12.02 17.47 28.18
C ARG A 319 12.73 16.89 29.40
N GLN A 320 11.98 16.58 30.46
CA GLN A 320 12.53 15.91 31.64
C GLN A 320 12.93 14.46 31.33
N LEU A 321 12.15 13.76 30.50
CA LEU A 321 12.42 12.35 30.15
C LEU A 321 13.73 12.11 29.40
N ILE A 322 14.28 13.13 28.74
CA ILE A 322 15.57 13.05 28.04
C ILE A 322 16.67 13.89 28.70
N ASP A 323 16.40 14.46 29.88
CA ASP A 323 17.22 15.47 30.52
C ASP A 323 17.78 16.51 29.52
N TYR A 324 16.85 17.29 28.94
CA TYR A 324 17.17 18.25 27.88
C TYR A 324 18.36 19.16 28.25
N ASP A 325 18.42 19.62 29.49
CA ASP A 325 19.43 20.57 29.96
C ASP A 325 20.80 19.89 30.13
N PHE A 326 20.83 18.60 30.52
CA PHE A 326 22.06 17.81 30.48
C PHE A 326 22.58 17.64 29.05
N LEU A 327 21.74 17.17 28.11
CA LEU A 327 22.14 16.98 26.71
C LEU A 327 22.63 18.28 26.06
N ALA A 328 22.01 19.41 26.38
CA ALA A 328 22.42 20.72 25.88
C ALA A 328 23.81 21.11 26.42
N ARG A 329 24.07 20.92 27.72
CA ARG A 329 25.38 21.19 28.33
C ARG A 329 26.48 20.28 27.78
N GLU A 330 26.20 18.98 27.64
CA GLU A 330 27.17 18.04 27.07
C GLU A 330 27.47 18.33 25.60
N SER A 331 26.48 18.82 24.84
CA SER A 331 26.73 19.29 23.47
C SER A 331 27.65 20.51 23.42
N GLU A 332 27.53 21.42 24.37
CA GLU A 332 28.43 22.58 24.48
C GLU A 332 29.85 22.14 24.87
N ALA A 333 29.97 21.21 25.82
CA ALA A 333 31.25 20.63 26.23
C ALA A 333 31.93 19.87 25.08
N TRP A 334 31.17 19.07 24.33
CA TRP A 334 31.65 18.30 23.18
C TRP A 334 32.12 19.18 22.03
N VAL A 335 31.37 20.24 21.71
CA VAL A 335 31.79 21.22 20.68
C VAL A 335 33.07 21.93 21.11
N SER A 336 33.15 22.38 22.37
CA SER A 336 34.38 23.00 22.91
C SER A 336 35.58 22.05 22.84
N PHE A 337 35.36 20.77 23.19
CA PHE A 337 36.38 19.73 23.08
C PHE A 337 36.84 19.54 21.62
N LYS A 338 35.91 19.36 20.66
CA LYS A 338 36.24 19.24 19.23
C LYS A 338 36.98 20.48 18.70
N GLY A 339 36.60 21.68 19.14
CA GLY A 339 37.28 22.93 18.81
C GLY A 339 38.73 22.95 19.27
N MET A 340 39.03 22.45 20.47
CA MET A 340 40.38 22.35 21.01
C MET A 340 41.31 21.46 20.16
N PHE A 341 40.76 20.48 19.43
CA PHE A 341 41.50 19.61 18.50
C PHE A 341 41.47 20.10 17.05
N GLY A 342 40.97 21.32 16.79
CA GLY A 342 40.97 21.93 15.46
C GLY A 342 39.98 21.28 14.48
N HIS A 343 38.93 20.61 14.97
CA HIS A 343 37.91 20.03 14.12
C HIS A 343 36.98 21.07 13.46
N PHE A 344 36.99 22.31 13.96
CA PHE A 344 36.27 23.44 13.40
C PHE A 344 37.26 24.49 12.91
N LYS A 345 36.98 25.08 11.74
CA LYS A 345 37.84 26.08 11.09
C LYS A 345 37.53 27.50 11.55
N SER A 346 36.35 27.72 12.13
CA SER A 346 35.91 29.02 12.63
C SER A 346 34.92 28.88 13.79
N PRO A 347 34.75 29.93 14.61
CA PRO A 347 33.68 29.99 15.63
C PRO A 347 32.27 29.88 15.03
N GLU A 348 32.10 30.24 13.75
CA GLU A 348 30.84 30.11 13.03
C GLU A 348 30.50 28.64 12.75
N GLU A 349 31.50 27.81 12.42
CA GLU A 349 31.33 26.36 12.27
C GLU A 349 30.99 25.68 13.60
N GLU A 350 31.61 26.12 14.71
CA GLU A 350 31.27 25.66 16.07
C GLU A 350 29.81 25.98 16.42
N ALA A 351 29.38 27.23 16.19
CA ALA A 351 28.02 27.66 16.44
C ALA A 351 27.00 26.91 15.57
N ALA A 352 27.32 26.64 14.30
CA ALA A 352 26.47 25.88 13.39
C ALA A 352 26.31 24.42 13.84
N TYR A 353 27.40 23.78 14.27
CA TYR A 353 27.36 22.41 14.78
C TYR A 353 26.55 22.32 16.09
N LEU A 354 26.73 23.28 17.00
CA LEU A 354 25.95 23.36 18.23
C LEU A 354 24.45 23.58 17.93
N ALA A 355 24.12 24.40 16.93
CA ALA A 355 22.75 24.59 16.49
C ALA A 355 22.13 23.28 15.95
N ILE A 356 22.90 22.48 15.21
CA ILE A 356 22.47 21.14 14.76
C ILE A 356 22.21 20.22 15.96
N CYS A 357 23.09 20.20 16.97
CA CYS A 357 22.87 19.40 18.19
C CYS A 357 21.57 19.80 18.89
N ARG A 358 21.34 21.11 19.04
CA ARG A 358 20.08 21.64 19.62
C ARG A 358 18.85 21.29 18.77
N GLU A 359 18.94 21.30 17.44
CA GLU A 359 17.86 20.85 16.55
C GLU A 359 17.49 19.39 16.84
N ILE A 360 18.49 18.52 16.98
CA ILE A 360 18.31 17.09 17.25
C ILE A 360 17.67 16.86 18.62
N ILE A 361 18.15 17.53 19.67
CA ILE A 361 17.60 17.41 21.03
C ILE A 361 16.14 17.89 21.06
N ASN A 362 15.82 19.00 20.38
CA ASN A 362 14.45 19.49 20.26
C ASN A 362 13.54 18.49 19.54
N GLU A 363 14.03 17.87 18.47
CA GLU A 363 13.26 16.86 17.74
C GLU A 363 13.05 15.60 18.58
N LEU A 364 14.03 15.17 19.39
CA LEU A 364 13.86 14.07 20.35
C LEU A 364 12.76 14.37 21.36
N ALA A 365 12.81 15.56 21.98
CA ALA A 365 11.78 16.00 22.92
C ALA A 365 10.40 16.08 22.25
N HIS A 366 10.33 16.55 21.00
CA HIS A 366 9.09 16.66 20.26
C HIS A 366 8.50 15.29 19.92
N GLN A 367 9.32 14.31 19.52
CA GLN A 367 8.83 12.95 19.29
C GLN A 367 8.25 12.33 20.56
N ILE A 368 8.88 12.54 21.73
CA ILE A 368 8.33 12.08 23.01
C ILE A 368 7.04 12.84 23.36
N GLU A 369 6.96 14.13 23.08
CA GLU A 369 5.73 14.91 23.27
C GLU A 369 4.58 14.38 22.40
N LEU A 370 4.85 14.03 21.14
CA LEU A 370 3.87 13.37 20.27
C LEU A 370 3.43 12.00 20.81
N LEU A 371 4.33 11.30 21.50
CA LEU A 371 4.00 10.06 22.22
C LEU A 371 3.16 10.33 23.46
N LEU A 372 3.36 11.42 24.19
CA LEU A 372 2.55 11.78 25.37
C LEU A 372 1.14 12.24 24.97
N ASN A 373 1.02 13.06 23.92
CA ASN A 373 -0.19 13.80 23.55
C ASN A 373 -1.03 13.17 22.43
N GLY A 374 -0.68 11.97 21.98
CA GLY A 374 -1.40 11.33 20.88
C GLY A 374 -2.88 11.05 21.22
N LYS A 375 -3.77 11.19 20.24
CA LYS A 375 -5.21 10.88 20.41
C LYS A 375 -5.54 9.38 20.42
N SER A 376 -4.65 8.54 19.87
CA SER A 376 -4.89 7.10 19.67
C SER A 376 -4.21 6.28 20.75
N VAL A 377 -4.92 5.47 21.54
CA VAL A 377 -4.36 4.63 22.63
C VAL A 377 -3.11 3.82 22.24
N PHE A 378 -2.93 3.52 20.95
CA PHE A 378 -1.76 2.82 20.43
C PHE A 378 -0.86 3.72 19.58
N VAL A 379 0.45 3.47 19.66
CA VAL A 379 1.49 4.01 18.78
C VAL A 379 2.00 2.90 17.87
N LYS A 380 1.98 3.13 16.56
CA LYS A 380 2.46 2.16 15.56
C LYS A 380 3.89 2.46 15.14
N TYR A 381 4.77 1.48 15.27
CA TYR A 381 6.15 1.55 14.80
C TYR A 381 6.64 0.18 14.31
N ASN A 382 7.26 0.12 13.13
CA ASN A 382 7.70 -1.11 12.46
C ASN A 382 6.66 -2.25 12.43
N GLY A 383 5.38 -1.91 12.29
CA GLY A 383 4.28 -2.89 12.27
C GLY A 383 3.81 -3.37 13.64
N VAL A 384 4.50 -3.00 14.72
CA VAL A 384 4.09 -3.29 16.10
C VAL A 384 3.25 -2.13 16.63
N SER A 385 2.14 -2.45 17.30
CA SER A 385 1.30 -1.47 17.99
C SER A 385 1.64 -1.52 19.47
N TYR A 386 2.31 -0.47 19.95
CA TYR A 386 2.62 -0.31 21.35
C TYR A 386 1.46 0.41 22.01
N ASN A 387 0.93 -0.14 23.11
CA ASN A 387 0.03 0.60 23.96
C ASN A 387 0.78 1.83 24.48
N ARG A 388 0.20 3.03 24.34
CA ARG A 388 0.85 4.28 24.73
C ARG A 388 1.14 4.32 26.22
N ALA A 389 0.24 3.84 27.08
CA ALA A 389 0.45 3.84 28.52
C ALA A 389 1.60 2.90 28.91
N ASP A 390 1.66 1.71 28.30
CA ASP A 390 2.73 0.74 28.54
C ASP A 390 4.06 1.26 27.99
N LEU A 391 4.05 1.87 26.79
CA LEU A 391 5.22 2.49 26.19
C LEU A 391 5.73 3.66 27.03
N LEU A 392 4.86 4.49 27.59
CA LEU A 392 5.25 5.59 28.47
C LEU A 392 5.76 5.09 29.82
N THR A 393 5.16 4.03 30.35
CA THR A 393 5.63 3.38 31.58
C THR A 393 7.00 2.78 31.37
N ALA A 394 7.19 2.08 30.25
CA ALA A 394 8.50 1.65 29.78
C ALA A 394 9.41 2.88 29.74
N ILE A 395 9.06 3.93 28.97
CA ILE A 395 9.84 5.17 28.77
C ILE A 395 10.35 5.78 30.08
N ARG A 396 9.49 5.80 31.09
CA ARG A 396 9.80 6.34 32.43
C ARG A 396 10.63 5.38 33.30
N SER A 397 10.57 4.08 33.03
CA SER A 397 11.20 3.03 33.84
C SER A 397 12.60 2.65 33.39
N ALA A 398 12.87 2.62 32.08
CA ALA A 398 14.26 2.57 31.64
C ALA A 398 14.80 3.99 31.73
N SER A 399 15.66 4.22 32.70
CA SER A 399 16.54 5.38 32.68
C SER A 399 17.48 5.18 31.50
N PRO A 400 17.28 5.87 30.35
CA PRO A 400 18.21 5.71 29.25
C PRO A 400 19.60 6.10 29.76
N ASP A 401 20.62 5.34 29.36
CA ASP A 401 21.99 5.71 29.66
C ASP A 401 22.25 7.08 28.99
N MET A 402 22.51 8.09 29.82
CA MET A 402 22.67 9.46 29.34
C MET A 402 23.90 9.60 28.46
N ASP A 403 24.92 8.75 28.67
CA ASP A 403 26.09 8.70 27.80
C ASP A 403 25.74 8.14 26.42
N GLU A 404 24.85 7.14 26.34
CA GLU A 404 24.35 6.58 25.08
C GLU A 404 23.50 7.61 24.30
N LEU A 405 22.68 8.39 25.00
CA LEU A 405 21.92 9.49 24.40
C LEU A 405 22.84 10.61 23.88
N CYS A 406 23.87 10.98 24.63
CA CYS A 406 24.89 11.94 24.19
C CYS A 406 25.60 11.45 22.92
N GLU A 407 26.13 10.22 22.93
CA GLU A 407 26.80 9.63 21.76
C GLU A 407 25.88 9.62 20.53
N MET A 408 24.60 9.33 20.75
CA MET A 408 23.61 9.31 19.69
C MET A 408 23.41 10.69 19.08
N VAL A 409 23.22 11.73 19.90
CA VAL A 409 23.09 13.12 19.42
C VAL A 409 24.31 13.49 18.55
N PHE A 410 25.52 13.15 18.98
CA PHE A 410 26.75 13.47 18.24
C PHE A 410 26.88 12.67 16.94
N LYS A 411 26.55 11.37 16.94
CA LYS A 411 26.54 10.55 15.71
C LYS A 411 25.52 11.06 14.69
N ILE A 412 24.38 11.57 15.15
CA ILE A 412 23.38 12.20 14.28
C ILE A 412 23.91 13.53 13.74
N ALA A 413 24.51 14.36 14.60
CA ALA A 413 25.06 15.66 14.21
C ALA A 413 26.16 15.51 13.15
N ASP A 414 27.07 14.55 13.33
CA ASP A 414 28.16 14.27 12.38
C ASP A 414 27.64 13.82 11.00
N ARG A 415 26.45 13.22 10.94
CA ARG A 415 25.83 12.71 9.71
C ARG A 415 24.62 13.53 9.28
N ARG A 416 24.42 14.72 9.84
CA ARG A 416 23.19 15.53 9.65
C ARG A 416 22.88 15.81 8.17
N SER A 417 23.91 15.98 7.34
CA SER A 417 23.82 16.21 5.89
C SER A 417 23.36 14.97 5.10
N GLU A 418 23.59 13.76 5.63
CA GLU A 418 23.15 12.50 5.03
C GLU A 418 21.70 12.14 5.39
N ILE A 419 21.18 12.72 6.49
CA ILE A 419 19.86 12.41 7.03
C ILE A 419 18.79 13.21 6.30
N ARG A 420 18.04 12.52 5.41
CA ARG A 420 16.97 13.11 4.59
C ARG A 420 15.76 13.62 5.39
N SER A 421 15.45 12.99 6.52
CA SER A 421 14.32 13.38 7.38
C SER A 421 14.71 13.15 8.84
N LEU A 422 15.02 14.24 9.54
CA LEU A 422 15.35 14.20 10.96
C LEU A 422 14.20 13.60 11.80
N PRO A 423 12.91 13.99 11.61
CA PRO A 423 11.79 13.42 12.38
C PRO A 423 11.61 11.91 12.21
N ALA A 424 11.75 11.38 10.99
CA ALA A 424 11.62 9.95 10.76
C ALA A 424 12.80 9.17 11.38
N TYR A 425 13.99 9.78 11.37
CA TYR A 425 15.20 9.19 11.93
C TYR A 425 15.18 9.17 13.45
N THR A 426 14.86 10.30 14.10
CA THR A 426 14.73 10.42 15.56
C THR A 426 13.62 9.54 16.10
N LYS A 427 12.45 9.50 15.44
CA LYS A 427 11.36 8.57 15.78
C LYS A 427 11.81 7.13 15.73
N LYS A 428 12.59 6.75 14.71
CA LYS A 428 13.15 5.40 14.59
C LYS A 428 14.11 5.09 15.73
N ILE A 429 14.96 6.04 16.11
CA ILE A 429 15.91 5.79 17.19
C ILE A 429 15.22 5.68 18.54
N ILE A 430 14.30 6.59 18.86
CA ILE A 430 13.49 6.50 20.09
C ILE A 430 12.82 5.13 20.15
N MET A 431 12.20 4.68 19.07
CA MET A 431 11.52 3.39 19.09
C MET A 431 12.49 2.19 19.17
N ASN A 432 13.71 2.30 18.63
CA ASN A 432 14.73 1.24 18.67
C ASN A 432 15.44 1.12 20.03
N LEU A 433 15.77 2.25 20.67
CA LEU A 433 16.28 2.27 22.04
C LEU A 433 15.35 1.45 22.95
N TRP A 434 14.05 1.67 22.77
CA TRP A 434 13.01 1.06 23.59
C TRP A 434 12.65 -0.38 23.20
N ALA A 435 12.74 -0.74 21.92
CA ALA A 435 12.54 -2.12 21.48
C ALA A 435 13.63 -3.09 21.97
N ASN A 436 14.83 -2.59 22.30
CA ASN A 436 15.95 -3.39 22.79
C ASN A 436 15.96 -3.57 24.32
N MET A 437 15.02 -2.96 25.05
CA MET A 437 14.92 -3.01 26.52
C MET A 437 13.88 -4.01 27.04
N ASN A 438 13.26 -4.82 26.17
CA ASN A 438 12.31 -5.88 26.51
C ASN A 438 12.80 -7.27 26.10
#